data_AF-A0A6A3ZGX4-F1
#
_entry.id   AF-A0A6A3ZGX4-F1
#
_cell.length_a   1.000
_cell.length_b   1.000
_cell.length_c   1.000
_cell.angle_alpha   90.00
_cell.angle_beta   90.00
_cell.angle_gamma   90.00
#
_symmetry.space_group_name_H-M   'P 1'
#
loop_
_entity.id
_entity.type
_entity.pdbx_description
1 polymer ?
#
loop_
_entity_poly.entity_id
_entity_poly.type
_entity_poly.pdbx_seq_one_letter_code
_entity_poly.pdbx_strand_id
1 'polypeptide(L)'
;MSKKKALTQTKLSGKQPARSKKAKKGVKFLVKHIPIYGLKIGTRNALTSEIETVACRFCSVFGREKSTTGSKAPIGTTKFFICFRTDLYEKHMAGQHPSKWSSNKGLHSSEERESFFRKLKSHTSTD
;
A
#
# COMPACT_ATOMS: atom_id res chain seq x y z
N MET A 1 28.94 -51.90 -22.40
CA MET A 1 29.63 -50.62 -22.12
C MET A 1 28.59 -49.52 -21.94
N SER A 2 28.17 -49.30 -20.70
CA SER A 2 27.09 -48.37 -20.33
C SER A 2 27.62 -46.95 -20.17
N LYS A 3 27.06 -45.97 -20.89
CA LYS A 3 27.29 -44.55 -20.63
C LYS A 3 25.95 -43.84 -20.42
N LYS A 4 25.58 -43.73 -19.15
CA LYS A 4 24.41 -43.00 -18.64
C LYS A 4 24.66 -41.49 -18.83
N LYS A 5 23.80 -40.79 -19.58
CA LYS A 5 23.82 -39.32 -19.65
C LYS A 5 23.00 -38.77 -18.50
N ALA A 6 23.66 -38.07 -17.57
CA ALA A 6 23.06 -37.47 -16.39
C ALA A 6 22.34 -36.16 -16.73
N LEU A 7 21.14 -36.02 -16.16
CA LEU A 7 20.30 -34.83 -16.17
C LEU A 7 20.99 -33.69 -15.39
N THR A 8 21.30 -32.59 -16.05
CA THR A 8 21.75 -31.35 -15.42
C THR A 8 20.53 -30.51 -15.01
N GLN A 9 20.33 -30.39 -13.71
CA GLN A 9 19.30 -29.58 -13.07
C GLN A 9 19.54 -28.08 -13.32
N THR A 10 18.54 -27.40 -13.87
CA THR A 10 18.50 -25.94 -13.98
C THR A 10 18.25 -25.33 -12.60
N LYS A 11 19.28 -24.66 -12.09
CA LYS A 11 19.33 -23.96 -10.81
C LYS A 11 18.31 -22.81 -10.79
N LEU A 12 17.20 -22.97 -10.06
CA LEU A 12 16.23 -21.91 -9.79
C LEU A 12 16.92 -20.81 -8.95
N SER A 13 17.35 -19.73 -9.60
CA SER A 13 17.86 -18.54 -8.94
C SER A 13 16.70 -17.74 -8.35
N GLY A 14 16.25 -18.14 -7.16
CA GLY A 14 15.38 -17.31 -6.33
C GLY A 14 16.13 -16.06 -5.90
N LYS A 15 15.92 -14.94 -6.59
CA LYS A 15 16.25 -13.61 -6.07
C LYS A 15 15.29 -13.33 -4.90
N GLN A 16 15.66 -13.80 -3.71
CA GLN A 16 15.03 -13.33 -2.49
C GLN A 16 15.32 -11.82 -2.37
N PRO A 17 14.30 -10.96 -2.21
CA PRO A 17 14.54 -9.55 -1.98
C PRO A 17 15.32 -9.39 -0.68
N ALA A 18 16.31 -8.51 -0.73
CA ALA A 18 17.30 -8.27 0.31
C ALA A 18 16.67 -8.20 1.71
N ARG A 19 17.23 -8.99 2.62
CA ARG A 19 16.97 -8.98 4.06
C ARG A 19 17.08 -7.53 4.57
N SER A 20 15.95 -6.88 4.74
CA SER A 20 15.88 -5.51 5.25
C SER A 20 16.47 -5.48 6.66
N LYS A 21 17.42 -4.56 6.85
CA LYS A 21 18.14 -4.29 8.11
C LYS A 21 17.13 -4.29 9.26
N LYS A 22 17.44 -4.99 10.36
CA LYS A 22 16.61 -5.10 11.57
C LYS A 22 16.02 -3.74 11.91
N ALA A 23 14.73 -3.56 11.64
CA ALA A 23 14.03 -2.34 11.98
C ALA A 23 14.13 -2.17 13.49
N LYS A 24 14.71 -1.05 13.95
CA LYS A 24 14.63 -0.62 15.35
C LYS A 24 13.18 -0.81 15.79
N LYS A 25 12.94 -1.57 16.87
CA LYS A 25 11.61 -1.97 17.39
C LYS A 25 10.60 -0.87 17.11
N GLY A 26 9.88 -1.05 16.00
CA GLY A 26 9.05 -0.01 15.41
C GLY A 26 7.86 0.24 16.31
N VAL A 27 7.44 1.49 16.41
CA VAL A 27 6.14 1.83 17.01
C VAL A 27 5.08 0.92 16.40
N LYS A 28 4.33 0.19 17.23
CA LYS A 28 3.27 -0.70 16.77
C LYS A 28 2.26 0.09 15.95
N PHE A 29 1.70 -0.53 14.91
CA PHE A 29 0.66 0.12 14.12
C PHE A 29 -0.59 0.35 14.97
N LEU A 30 -1.08 1.59 14.97
CA LEU A 30 -2.33 1.95 15.63
C LEU A 30 -3.47 1.89 14.60
N VAL A 31 -4.47 1.05 14.83
CA VAL A 31 -5.61 0.84 13.92
C VAL A 31 -6.36 2.15 13.61
N LYS A 32 -6.39 3.09 14.55
CA LYS A 32 -6.95 4.44 14.36
C LYS A 32 -6.35 5.21 13.17
N HIS A 33 -5.12 4.88 12.77
CA HIS A 33 -4.48 5.51 11.61
C HIS A 33 -5.19 5.16 10.29
N ILE A 34 -5.91 4.04 10.21
CA ILE A 34 -6.62 3.60 9.00
C ILE A 34 -7.61 4.66 8.51
N PRO A 35 -8.65 5.02 9.29
CA PRO A 35 -9.62 6.01 8.83
C PRO A 35 -9.02 7.41 8.77
N ILE A 36 -8.19 7.81 9.75
CA ILE A 36 -7.65 9.18 9.83
C ILE A 36 -6.81 9.52 8.59
N TYR A 37 -5.88 8.63 8.22
CA TYR A 37 -4.92 8.87 7.14
C TYR A 37 -5.32 8.22 5.82
N GLY A 38 -6.50 7.59 5.73
CA GLY A 38 -6.93 6.88 4.53
C GLY A 38 -5.98 5.75 4.14
N LEU A 39 -5.68 4.87 5.09
CA LEU A 39 -4.82 3.70 4.88
C LEU A 39 -5.66 2.42 4.71
N LYS A 40 -5.01 1.35 4.26
CA LYS A 40 -5.52 -0.03 4.34
C LYS A 40 -4.40 -0.93 4.85
N ILE A 41 -4.75 -2.03 5.52
CA ILE A 41 -3.76 -3.03 5.91
C ILE A 41 -3.22 -3.68 4.62
N GLY A 42 -1.89 -3.76 4.51
CA GLY A 42 -1.22 -4.43 3.40
C GLY A 42 -0.98 -5.89 3.75
N THR A 43 0.00 -6.14 4.62
CA THR A 43 0.37 -7.48 5.08
C THR A 43 0.38 -7.53 6.60
N ARG A 44 0.01 -8.71 7.12
CA ARG A 44 0.16 -9.07 8.53
C ARG A 44 1.17 -10.20 8.64
N ASN A 45 1.92 -10.20 9.74
CA ASN A 45 2.83 -11.28 10.08
C ASN A 45 2.02 -12.56 10.32
N ALA A 46 2.41 -13.66 9.67
CA ALA A 46 1.65 -14.91 9.71
C ALA A 46 1.62 -15.57 11.10
N LEU A 47 2.62 -15.31 11.95
CA LEU A 47 2.75 -15.97 13.25
C LEU A 47 2.17 -15.13 14.39
N THR A 48 2.39 -13.81 14.36
CA THR A 48 2.00 -12.89 15.44
C THR A 48 0.72 -12.11 15.14
N SER A 49 0.22 -12.18 13.89
CA SER A 49 -0.87 -11.33 13.38
C SER A 49 -0.61 -9.82 13.45
N GLU A 50 0.62 -9.40 13.78
CA GLU A 50 0.99 -7.98 13.79
C GLU A 50 1.02 -7.41 12.38
N ILE A 51 0.62 -6.15 12.23
CA ILE A 51 0.63 -5.48 10.93
C ILE A 51 2.07 -5.15 10.56
N GLU A 52 2.52 -5.68 9.42
CA GLU A 52 3.88 -5.44 8.90
C GLU A 52 3.90 -4.29 7.91
N THR A 53 2.84 -4.17 7.10
CA THR A 53 2.72 -3.09 6.12
C THR A 53 1.31 -2.52 6.08
N VAL A 54 1.25 -1.22 5.79
CA VAL A 54 0.00 -0.54 5.42
C VAL A 54 0.15 0.12 4.07
N ALA A 55 -0.92 0.15 3.30
CA ALA A 55 -0.95 0.72 1.97
C ALA A 55 -1.76 2.02 1.96
N CYS A 56 -1.38 2.96 1.11
CA CYS A 56 -2.17 4.14 0.81
C CYS A 56 -3.48 3.72 0.10
N ARG A 57 -4.62 3.98 0.75
CA ARG A 57 -5.93 3.67 0.15
C ARG A 57 -6.22 4.62 -1.00
N PHE A 58 -5.74 5.86 -0.96
CA PHE A 58 -5.92 6.82 -2.05
C PHE A 58 -5.24 6.36 -3.34
N CYS A 59 -4.00 5.87 -3.28
CA CYS A 59 -3.32 5.29 -4.44
C CYS A 59 -4.12 4.13 -5.03
N SER A 60 -4.64 3.25 -4.17
CA SER A 60 -5.36 2.05 -4.60
C SER A 60 -6.73 2.32 -5.20
N VAL A 61 -7.40 3.40 -4.79
CA VAL A 61 -8.77 3.72 -5.23
C VAL A 61 -8.76 4.76 -6.35
N PHE A 62 -7.89 5.76 -6.27
CA PHE A 62 -7.91 6.92 -7.15
C PHE A 62 -6.67 7.06 -8.03
N GLY A 63 -5.59 6.34 -7.72
CA GLY A 63 -4.29 6.56 -8.35
C GLY A 63 -3.67 7.92 -7.97
N ARG A 64 -2.60 8.29 -8.67
CA ARG A 64 -1.92 9.58 -8.48
C ARG A 64 -2.78 10.70 -9.04
N GLU A 65 -2.98 11.78 -8.27
CA GLU A 65 -3.66 12.96 -8.78
C GLU A 65 -2.75 13.70 -9.78
N LYS A 66 -3.34 14.20 -10.86
CA LYS A 66 -2.61 15.02 -11.84
C LYS A 66 -2.46 16.45 -11.31
N SER A 67 -1.33 17.08 -11.60
CA SER A 67 -1.32 18.53 -11.78
C SER A 67 -2.17 18.89 -13.00
N THR A 68 -2.79 20.06 -13.01
CA THR A 68 -3.85 20.56 -13.89
C THR A 68 -3.58 20.57 -15.41
N THR A 69 -2.55 19.89 -15.91
CA THR A 69 -2.16 19.86 -17.32
C THR A 69 -2.47 18.47 -17.91
N GLY A 70 -3.34 18.44 -18.92
CA GLY A 70 -4.07 17.26 -19.37
C GLY A 70 -3.21 16.08 -19.86
N SER A 71 -3.38 14.92 -19.21
CA SER A 71 -3.22 13.54 -19.75
C SER A 71 -3.67 12.55 -18.68
N LYS A 72 -4.48 11.51 -18.99
CA LYS A 72 -4.95 10.50 -17.99
C LYS A 72 -3.76 10.00 -17.14
N ALA A 73 -3.90 10.05 -15.81
CA ALA A 73 -2.79 9.74 -14.93
C ALA A 73 -2.49 8.25 -15.08
N PRO A 74 -1.21 7.84 -15.21
CA PRO A 74 -0.88 6.44 -15.15
C PRO A 74 -1.42 5.84 -13.84
N ILE A 75 -1.84 4.57 -13.89
CA ILE A 75 -2.16 3.79 -12.71
C ILE A 75 -0.92 3.81 -11.82
N GLY A 76 -0.94 4.68 -10.81
CA GLY A 76 0.18 4.83 -9.90
C GLY A 76 0.33 3.56 -9.06
N THR A 77 1.56 3.07 -8.90
CA THR A 77 1.84 1.98 -7.98
C THR A 77 1.38 2.37 -6.58
N THR A 78 0.62 1.47 -5.93
CA THR A 78 0.16 1.71 -4.56
C THR A 78 1.35 1.85 -3.62
N LYS A 79 1.42 2.95 -2.88
CA LYS A 79 2.48 3.16 -1.89
C LYS A 79 2.22 2.30 -0.65
N PHE A 80 3.22 1.51 -0.26
CA PHE A 80 3.26 0.77 1.02
C PHE A 80 4.22 1.44 2.02
N PHE A 81 3.84 1.37 3.29
CA PHE A 81 4.60 1.86 4.44
C PHE A 81 4.91 0.69 5.37
N ILE A 82 6.20 0.54 5.67
CA ILE A 82 6.75 -0.40 6.67
C ILE A 82 7.06 0.30 8.01
N CYS A 83 6.97 1.63 8.02
CA CYS A 83 7.24 2.46 9.20
C CYS A 83 5.99 3.26 9.51
N PHE A 84 5.44 3.08 10.72
CA PHE A 84 4.10 3.58 11.06
C PHE A 84 4.07 5.01 11.59
N ARG A 85 4.90 5.86 10.98
CA ARG A 85 5.06 7.26 11.32
C ARG A 85 4.03 8.11 10.59
N THR A 86 3.27 8.92 11.33
CA THR A 86 2.18 9.74 10.79
C THR A 86 2.66 10.82 9.83
N ASP A 87 3.83 11.41 10.07
CA ASP A 87 4.45 12.41 9.18
C ASP A 87 4.70 11.85 7.77
N LEU A 88 5.04 10.56 7.67
CA LEU A 88 5.25 9.90 6.38
C LEU A 88 3.94 9.72 5.61
N TYR A 89 2.84 9.46 6.32
CA TYR A 89 1.52 9.37 5.71
C TYR A 89 1.11 10.73 5.18
N GLU A 90 1.14 11.76 6.02
CA GLU A 90 0.71 13.11 5.67
C GLU A 90 1.49 13.68 4.49
N LYS A 91 2.83 13.55 4.50
CA LYS A 91 3.68 13.98 3.40
C LYS A 91 3.30 13.31 2.08
N HIS A 92 3.01 12.01 2.12
CA HIS A 92 2.58 11.28 0.93
C HIS A 92 1.19 11.72 0.45
N MET A 93 0.21 11.83 1.36
CA MET A 93 -1.16 12.22 1.00
C MET A 93 -1.20 13.65 0.45
N ALA A 94 -0.53 14.59 1.11
CA ALA A 94 -0.46 15.98 0.67
C ALA A 94 0.26 16.14 -0.67
N GLY A 95 1.32 15.36 -0.93
CA GLY A 95 2.07 15.44 -2.18
C GLY A 95 1.40 14.74 -3.37
N GLN A 96 0.81 13.56 -3.15
CA GLN A 96 0.32 12.70 -4.24
C GLN A 96 -1.20 12.73 -4.43
N HIS A 97 -1.92 13.17 -3.40
CA HIS A 97 -3.39 13.23 -3.36
C HIS A 97 -3.90 14.54 -2.71
N PRO A 98 -3.36 15.73 -3.07
CA PRO A 98 -3.69 16.99 -2.39
C PRO A 98 -5.19 17.29 -2.29
N SER A 99 -5.97 17.06 -3.35
CA SER A 99 -7.40 17.39 -3.38
C SER A 99 -8.20 16.43 -2.50
N LYS A 100 -8.02 15.12 -2.72
CA LYS A 100 -8.72 14.08 -1.94
C LYS A 100 -8.28 14.04 -0.48
N TRP A 101 -7.02 14.37 -0.20
CA TRP A 101 -6.51 14.50 1.16
C TRP A 101 -7.21 15.65 1.88
N SER A 102 -7.39 16.79 1.21
CA SER A 102 -8.11 17.93 1.76
C SER A 102 -9.57 17.57 2.08
N SER A 103 -10.26 16.88 1.16
CA SER A 103 -11.62 16.38 1.42
C SER A 103 -11.66 15.43 2.63
N ASN A 104 -10.74 14.46 2.72
CA ASN A 104 -10.70 13.51 3.82
C ASN A 104 -10.40 14.18 5.18
N LYS A 105 -9.55 15.21 5.21
CA LYS A 105 -9.26 15.99 6.43
C LYS A 105 -10.46 16.79 6.92
N GLY A 106 -11.34 17.24 6.01
CA GLY A 106 -12.57 17.94 6.37
C GLY A 106 -13.67 17.04 6.95
N LEU A 107 -13.51 15.71 6.89
CA LEU A 107 -14.45 14.77 7.48
C LEU A 107 -14.12 14.57 8.96
N HIS A 108 -15.14 14.47 9.81
CA HIS A 108 -14.96 14.39 11.27
C HIS A 108 -15.09 12.95 11.78
N SER A 109 -16.01 12.17 11.22
CA SER A 109 -16.23 10.77 11.63
C SER A 109 -15.40 9.77 10.82
N SER A 110 -15.09 8.63 11.44
CA SER A 110 -14.51 7.48 10.73
C SER A 110 -15.46 6.97 9.64
N GLU A 111 -16.77 6.98 9.90
CA GLU A 111 -17.78 6.48 8.97
C GLU A 111 -17.87 7.34 7.69
N GLU A 112 -17.81 8.66 7.83
CA GLU A 112 -17.77 9.58 6.70
C GLU A 112 -16.53 9.33 5.82
N ARG A 113 -15.36 9.15 6.46
CA ARG A 113 -14.10 8.82 5.77
C ARG A 113 -14.21 7.48 5.05
N GLU A 114 -14.81 6.47 5.67
CA GLU A 114 -15.03 5.19 4.98
C GLU A 114 -15.97 5.31 3.79
N SER A 115 -17.06 6.07 3.96
CA SER A 115 -18.04 6.33 2.90
C SER A 115 -17.43 7.07 1.71
N PHE A 116 -16.49 7.98 1.95
CA PHE A 116 -15.70 8.65 0.91
C PHE A 116 -14.96 7.64 0.00
N PHE A 117 -14.42 6.55 0.57
CA PHE A 117 -13.77 5.49 -0.21
C PHE A 117 -14.72 4.40 -0.72
N ARG A 118 -15.95 4.27 -0.18
CA ARG A 118 -16.94 3.25 -0.61
C ARG A 118 -17.64 3.62 -1.91
N LYS A 119 -17.97 4.90 -2.10
CA LYS A 119 -18.77 5.43 -3.23
C LYS A 119 -18.19 5.17 -4.63
N LEU A 120 -17.02 4.53 -4.75
CA LEU A 120 -16.32 4.31 -6.01
C LEU A 120 -15.90 2.85 -6.26
N LYS A 121 -16.22 1.92 -5.35
CA LYS A 121 -15.97 0.49 -5.57
C LYS A 121 -16.99 -0.17 -6.53
N SER A 122 -17.99 0.55 -7.01
CA SER A 122 -19.05 0.04 -7.89
C SER A 122 -18.63 -0.14 -9.36
N HIS A 123 -17.33 -0.19 -9.68
CA HIS A 123 -16.86 -0.34 -11.06
C HIS A 123 -15.59 -1.20 -11.23
N THR A 124 -15.31 -2.15 -10.32
CA THR A 124 -14.41 -3.26 -10.64
C THR A 124 -15.26 -4.46 -11.01
N SER A 125 -15.60 -4.52 -12.30
CA SER A 125 -16.12 -5.69 -13.00
C SER A 125 -15.30 -6.91 -12.62
N THR A 126 -15.94 -7.86 -11.94
CA THR A 126 -15.53 -9.26 -11.97
C THR A 126 -15.98 -9.76 -13.34
N ASP A 127 -15.03 -9.96 -14.26
CA ASP A 127 -15.17 -10.85 -15.41
C ASP A 127 -14.38 -12.12 -15.08
#